data_AF-A0A5N5J348-F1
#
_entry.id   AF-A0A5N5J348-F1
#
_cell.length_a   1.000
_cell.length_b   1.000
_cell.length_c   1.000
_cell.angle_alpha   90.00
_cell.angle_beta   90.00
_cell.angle_gamma   90.00
#
_symmetry.space_group_name_H-M   'P 1'
#
loop_
_entity.id
_entity.type
_entity.pdbx_description
1 polymer ?
#
loop_
_entity_poly.entity_id
_entity_poly.type
_entity_poly.pdbx_seq_one_letter_code
_entity_poly.pdbx_strand_id
1 'polypeptide(L)'
;MDKNIQKYFFILLFPIILVLPLPLQFSTVSLVLLCINLITLSTKEELTTNGQKIFQNKLIILLAGVFFLDLVIMLIVEGRLKFVYKEVRLAFILLPPIIFLTKNKLAKIRDLVLLSTVFGILIYIAYADIYLIYFYNQVANVEFALDHFLKYNYTNIPGAYHHSYQGLYMLFSIMILLDNSITSKKIRKEVSRFLVAIIFVHMIFMAGKLTLMLALIFIALSALKPYFWKSKLKLWAVGASIVLMTVMVIFLNMNKLFDTIAFSFSNRINSWTCSMRLFFENPILGTDEATIMKSLNACVESNAISTHNQYLNELLDYGIFALWLPVFYFLIFLRSKNNGLLRNLLYMIIILSLFENVFSLQRGVLFIIFYFSLLYFCPLKNNIQLE
;
A
#
# COMPACT_ATOMS: atom_id res chain seq x y z
N MET A 1 -19.91 2.35 -25.40
CA MET A 1 -19.21 1.62 -24.33
C MET A 1 -19.26 0.14 -24.70
N ASP A 2 -18.12 -0.54 -24.75
CA ASP A 2 -17.98 -1.88 -25.32
C ASP A 2 -18.86 -2.89 -24.55
N LYS A 3 -19.71 -3.68 -25.24
CA LYS A 3 -20.60 -4.69 -24.60
C LYS A 3 -19.82 -5.72 -23.76
N ASN A 4 -18.50 -5.75 -23.91
CA ASN A 4 -17.60 -6.65 -23.19
C ASN A 4 -17.21 -6.20 -21.77
N ILE A 5 -17.57 -5.00 -21.30
CA ILE A 5 -17.10 -4.54 -19.97
C ILE A 5 -17.61 -5.39 -18.80
N GLN A 6 -18.81 -5.99 -18.95
CA GLN A 6 -19.40 -6.88 -17.96
C GLN A 6 -18.51 -8.09 -17.64
N LYS A 7 -17.72 -8.55 -18.61
CA LYS A 7 -16.79 -9.68 -18.43
C LYS A 7 -15.66 -9.37 -17.45
N TYR A 8 -15.42 -8.09 -17.14
CA TYR A 8 -14.38 -7.62 -16.22
C TYR A 8 -14.93 -7.14 -14.87
N PHE A 9 -16.20 -7.43 -14.57
CA PHE A 9 -16.89 -6.88 -13.41
C PHE A 9 -16.12 -7.12 -12.09
N PHE A 10 -15.75 -8.37 -11.79
CA PHE A 10 -15.05 -8.69 -10.54
C PHE A 10 -13.61 -8.15 -10.50
N ILE A 11 -12.99 -7.96 -11.66
CA ILE A 11 -11.67 -7.31 -11.76
C ILE A 11 -11.75 -5.83 -11.36
N LEU A 12 -12.82 -5.14 -11.77
CA LEU A 12 -13.03 -3.75 -11.40
C LEU A 12 -13.54 -3.59 -9.97
N LEU A 13 -14.32 -4.57 -9.48
CA LEU A 13 -14.89 -4.57 -8.14
C LEU A 13 -13.85 -4.83 -7.04
N PHE A 14 -12.87 -5.70 -7.27
CA PHE A 14 -11.87 -6.05 -6.26
C PHE A 14 -11.10 -4.83 -5.69
N PRO A 15 -10.52 -3.92 -6.51
CA PRO A 15 -9.89 -2.70 -6.01
C PRO A 15 -10.81 -1.82 -5.16
N ILE A 16 -12.12 -1.79 -5.46
CA ILE A 16 -13.11 -1.03 -4.70
C ILE A 16 -13.27 -1.67 -3.33
N ILE A 17 -13.59 -2.97 -3.27
CA ILE A 17 -13.79 -3.70 -2.01
C ILE A 17 -12.54 -3.66 -1.13
N LEU A 18 -11.36 -3.73 -1.74
CA LEU A 18 -10.08 -3.70 -1.00
C LEU A 18 -9.89 -2.39 -0.22
N VAL A 19 -10.43 -1.27 -0.73
CA VAL A 19 -10.33 0.04 -0.10
C VAL A 19 -11.41 0.27 0.97
N LEU A 20 -12.60 -0.29 0.79
CA LEU A 20 -13.76 -0.01 1.63
C LEU A 20 -13.62 -0.52 3.08
N PRO A 21 -14.31 0.12 4.05
CA PRO A 21 -14.33 -0.27 5.48
C PRO A 21 -15.21 -1.53 5.74
N LEU A 22 -15.07 -2.56 4.89
CA LEU A 22 -15.72 -3.87 5.03
C LEU A 22 -14.88 -4.91 5.79
N PRO A 23 -15.49 -5.82 6.58
CA PRO A 23 -14.79 -6.95 7.19
C PRO A 23 -13.87 -7.72 6.21
N LEU A 24 -12.74 -8.24 6.71
CA LEU A 24 -11.70 -8.88 5.86
C LEU A 24 -12.23 -10.02 4.99
N GLN A 25 -13.29 -10.71 5.44
CA GLN A 25 -13.98 -11.76 4.69
C GLN A 25 -14.45 -11.27 3.32
N PHE A 26 -14.92 -10.02 3.21
CA PHE A 26 -15.33 -9.44 1.93
C PHE A 26 -14.14 -9.26 0.98
N SER A 27 -12.98 -8.86 1.49
CA SER A 27 -11.75 -8.79 0.69
C SER A 27 -11.33 -10.18 0.20
N THR A 28 -11.40 -11.20 1.05
CA THR A 28 -11.11 -12.61 0.67
C THR A 28 -12.10 -13.12 -0.39
N VAL A 29 -13.41 -12.93 -0.20
CA VAL A 29 -14.42 -13.34 -1.18
C VAL A 29 -14.21 -12.62 -2.52
N SER A 30 -13.95 -11.31 -2.49
CA SER A 30 -13.68 -10.53 -3.70
C SER A 30 -12.40 -10.98 -4.42
N LEU A 31 -11.37 -11.42 -3.69
CA LEU A 31 -10.16 -12.01 -4.25
C LEU A 31 -10.46 -13.33 -4.97
N VAL A 32 -11.24 -14.22 -4.36
CA VAL A 32 -11.64 -15.49 -4.99
C VAL A 32 -12.42 -15.23 -6.27
N LEU A 33 -13.39 -14.30 -6.23
CA LEU A 33 -14.17 -13.90 -7.40
C LEU A 33 -13.31 -13.25 -8.50
N LEU A 34 -12.33 -12.42 -8.12
CA LEU A 34 -11.32 -11.88 -9.03
C LEU A 34 -10.54 -13.03 -9.73
N CYS A 35 -10.03 -13.98 -8.96
CA CYS A 35 -9.26 -15.11 -9.48
C CYS A 35 -10.08 -15.95 -10.47
N ILE A 36 -11.33 -16.29 -10.12
CA ILE A 36 -12.25 -17.01 -11.02
C ILE A 36 -12.52 -16.19 -12.28
N ASN A 37 -12.75 -14.87 -12.15
CA ASN A 37 -13.01 -14.01 -13.30
C ASN A 37 -11.78 -13.90 -14.23
N LEU A 38 -10.57 -13.86 -13.69
CA LEU A 38 -9.33 -13.87 -14.47
C LEU A 38 -9.12 -15.22 -15.20
N ILE A 39 -9.34 -16.34 -14.51
CA ILE A 39 -9.20 -17.67 -15.12
C ILE A 39 -10.21 -17.86 -16.25
N THR A 40 -11.48 -17.52 -16.03
CA THR A 40 -12.55 -17.62 -17.04
C THR A 40 -12.33 -16.69 -18.23
N LEU A 41 -11.65 -15.56 -18.03
CA LEU A 41 -11.26 -14.68 -19.12
C LEU A 41 -10.13 -15.25 -19.97
N SER A 42 -9.30 -16.17 -19.47
CA SER A 42 -8.15 -16.72 -20.19
C SER A 42 -8.59 -17.69 -21.30
N THR A 43 -7.98 -17.62 -22.50
CA THR A 43 -8.24 -18.65 -23.52
C THR A 43 -7.49 -19.94 -23.18
N LYS A 44 -7.94 -21.10 -23.68
CA LYS A 44 -7.20 -22.38 -23.50
C LYS A 44 -5.75 -22.26 -23.98
N GLU A 45 -5.53 -21.58 -25.10
CA GLU A 45 -4.19 -21.34 -25.66
C GLU A 45 -3.33 -20.43 -24.78
N GLU A 46 -3.90 -19.37 -24.20
CA GLU A 46 -3.19 -18.53 -23.22
C GLU A 46 -2.81 -19.32 -21.98
N LEU A 47 -3.70 -20.19 -21.48
CA LEU A 47 -3.44 -21.04 -20.32
C LEU A 47 -2.30 -22.03 -20.58
N THR A 48 -2.26 -22.68 -21.74
CA THR A 48 -1.19 -23.64 -22.07
C THR A 48 0.15 -22.92 -22.30
N THR A 49 0.16 -21.88 -23.13
CA THR A 49 1.39 -21.16 -23.51
C THR A 49 1.97 -20.33 -22.37
N ASN A 50 1.16 -19.56 -21.65
CA ASN A 50 1.62 -18.78 -20.50
C ASN A 50 1.83 -19.67 -19.27
N GLY A 51 1.08 -20.77 -19.13
CA GLY A 51 1.21 -21.70 -18.01
C GLY A 51 2.61 -22.27 -17.89
N GLN A 52 3.21 -22.72 -18.99
CA GLN A 52 4.60 -23.19 -19.01
C GLN A 52 5.60 -22.07 -18.62
N LYS A 53 5.31 -20.84 -19.04
CA LYS A 53 6.16 -19.66 -18.75
C LYS A 53 6.07 -19.19 -17.30
N ILE A 54 5.06 -19.60 -16.52
CA ILE A 54 4.95 -19.28 -15.09
C ILE A 54 6.18 -19.79 -14.34
N PHE A 55 6.56 -21.05 -14.57
CA PHE A 55 7.71 -21.70 -13.93
C PHE A 55 9.06 -21.17 -14.39
N GLN A 56 9.09 -20.34 -15.43
CA GLN A 56 10.29 -19.67 -15.93
C GLN A 56 10.37 -18.21 -15.44
N ASN A 57 9.29 -17.69 -14.85
CA ASN A 57 9.21 -16.30 -14.46
C ASN A 57 9.88 -16.07 -13.09
N LYS A 58 11.05 -15.42 -13.11
CA LYS A 58 11.85 -15.14 -11.90
C LYS A 58 11.07 -14.45 -10.79
N LEU A 59 10.14 -13.54 -11.11
CA LEU A 59 9.33 -12.84 -10.11
C LEU A 59 8.35 -13.79 -9.41
N ILE A 60 7.67 -14.64 -10.18
CA ILE A 60 6.72 -15.61 -9.64
C ILE A 60 7.45 -16.62 -8.76
N ILE A 61 8.58 -17.14 -9.24
CA ILE A 61 9.41 -18.09 -8.48
C ILE A 61 9.89 -17.45 -7.18
N LEU A 62 10.34 -16.19 -7.22
CA LEU A 62 10.79 -15.47 -6.02
C LEU A 62 9.66 -15.30 -5.00
N LEU A 63 8.48 -14.83 -5.42
CA LEU A 63 7.33 -14.66 -4.53
C LEU A 63 6.83 -15.99 -3.95
N ALA A 64 6.82 -17.06 -4.77
CA ALA A 64 6.52 -18.40 -4.29
C ALA A 64 7.58 -18.90 -3.30
N GLY A 65 8.86 -18.66 -3.58
CA GLY A 65 9.97 -18.99 -2.69
C GLY A 65 9.84 -18.32 -1.33
N VAL A 66 9.42 -17.05 -1.27
CA VAL A 66 9.14 -16.34 0.00
C VAL A 66 8.01 -17.01 0.78
N PHE A 67 6.94 -17.44 0.11
CA PHE A 67 5.86 -18.17 0.76
C PHE A 67 6.33 -19.52 1.32
N PHE A 68 7.10 -20.30 0.55
CA PHE A 68 7.63 -21.57 1.03
C PHE A 68 8.67 -21.40 2.14
N LEU A 69 9.51 -20.35 2.07
CA LEU A 69 10.45 -20.00 3.12
C LEU A 69 9.72 -19.71 4.44
N ASP A 70 8.62 -18.95 4.40
CA ASP A 70 7.78 -18.68 5.57
C ASP A 70 7.22 -19.98 6.15
N LEU A 71 6.70 -20.89 5.32
CA LEU A 71 6.23 -22.21 5.77
C LEU A 71 7.34 -23.05 6.44
N VAL A 72 8.53 -23.08 5.87
CA VAL A 72 9.68 -23.82 6.40
C VAL A 72 10.13 -23.23 7.74
N ILE A 73 10.26 -21.91 7.83
CA ILE A 73 10.70 -21.25 9.07
C ILE A 73 9.67 -21.44 10.17
N MET A 74 8.37 -21.31 9.88
CA MET A 74 7.33 -21.61 10.86
C MET A 74 7.40 -23.05 11.36
N LEU A 75 7.61 -24.01 10.47
CA LEU A 75 7.74 -25.41 10.87
C LEU A 75 8.95 -25.64 11.80
N ILE A 76 10.08 -25.00 11.51
CA ILE A 76 11.32 -25.14 12.29
C ILE A 76 11.21 -24.43 13.65
N VAL A 77 10.75 -23.17 13.66
CA VAL A 77 10.74 -22.31 14.86
C VAL A 77 9.59 -22.67 15.79
N GLU A 78 8.38 -22.90 15.27
CA GLU A 78 7.21 -23.19 16.10
C GLU A 78 6.95 -24.68 16.31
N GLY A 79 7.63 -25.56 15.56
CA GLY A 79 7.42 -27.01 15.62
C GLY A 79 6.04 -27.48 15.14
N ARG A 80 5.22 -26.59 14.54
CA ARG A 80 3.88 -26.91 14.04
C ARG A 80 3.51 -26.06 12.82
N LEU A 81 2.82 -26.67 11.87
CA LEU A 81 2.20 -25.94 10.76
C LEU A 81 0.95 -25.21 11.25
N LYS A 82 1.08 -23.97 11.69
CA LYS A 82 -0.09 -23.08 11.88
C LYS A 82 -0.57 -22.55 10.53
N PHE A 83 -1.14 -23.42 9.69
CA PHE A 83 -1.71 -23.02 8.39
C PHE A 83 -2.79 -21.92 8.54
N VAL A 84 -3.43 -21.86 9.70
CA VAL A 84 -4.55 -20.96 10.03
C VAL A 84 -4.11 -19.50 10.25
N TYR A 85 -2.86 -19.23 10.64
CA TYR A 85 -2.48 -17.89 11.14
C TYR A 85 -1.86 -16.94 10.11
N LYS A 86 -1.51 -17.40 8.89
CA LYS A 86 -0.96 -16.53 7.82
C LYS A 86 -1.64 -16.72 6.46
N GLU A 87 -2.98 -16.83 6.43
CA GLU A 87 -3.80 -16.82 5.19
C GLU A 87 -3.42 -15.68 4.24
N VAL A 88 -2.99 -14.56 4.82
CA VAL A 88 -2.53 -13.35 4.13
C VAL A 88 -1.45 -13.63 3.06
N ARG A 89 -0.50 -14.51 3.36
CA ARG A 89 0.67 -14.74 2.48
C ARG A 89 0.36 -15.63 1.29
N LEU A 90 -0.81 -16.29 1.25
CA LEU A 90 -1.28 -17.02 0.06
C LEU A 90 -1.38 -16.12 -1.17
N ALA A 91 -1.57 -14.82 -0.98
CA ALA A 91 -1.56 -13.86 -2.07
C ALA A 91 -0.26 -13.90 -2.90
N PHE A 92 0.89 -14.19 -2.28
CA PHE A 92 2.20 -14.27 -2.94
C PHE A 92 2.27 -15.39 -3.99
N ILE A 93 1.55 -16.49 -3.77
CA ILE A 93 1.51 -17.62 -4.71
C ILE A 93 0.30 -17.57 -5.66
N LEU A 94 -0.82 -16.96 -5.23
CA LEU A 94 -2.05 -16.95 -6.02
C LEU A 94 -2.08 -15.83 -7.07
N LEU A 95 -1.85 -14.59 -6.66
CA LEU A 95 -2.08 -13.42 -7.51
C LEU A 95 -1.08 -13.30 -8.68
N PRO A 96 0.25 -13.42 -8.48
CA PRO A 96 1.21 -13.22 -9.56
C PRO A 96 1.01 -14.17 -10.75
N PRO A 97 0.83 -15.50 -10.57
CA PRO A 97 0.54 -16.42 -11.69
C PRO A 97 -0.76 -16.08 -12.42
N ILE A 98 -1.84 -15.81 -11.69
CA ILE A 98 -3.17 -15.56 -12.29
C ILE A 98 -3.15 -14.26 -13.10
N ILE A 99 -2.51 -13.20 -12.59
CA ILE A 99 -2.33 -11.94 -13.32
C ILE A 99 -1.41 -12.15 -14.53
N PHE A 100 -0.35 -12.94 -14.40
CA PHE A 100 0.55 -13.24 -15.51
C PHE A 100 -0.16 -13.97 -16.67
N LEU A 101 -1.02 -14.94 -16.36
CA LEU A 101 -1.81 -15.68 -17.37
C LEU A 101 -2.72 -14.75 -18.19
N THR A 102 -3.25 -13.71 -17.56
CA THR A 102 -4.23 -12.78 -18.13
C THR A 102 -3.65 -11.42 -18.54
N LYS A 103 -2.33 -11.25 -18.47
CA LYS A 103 -1.65 -9.94 -18.60
C LYS A 103 -2.03 -9.17 -19.86
N ASN A 104 -2.23 -9.85 -21.00
CA ASN A 104 -2.59 -9.19 -22.27
C ASN A 104 -3.99 -8.56 -22.23
N LYS A 105 -4.93 -9.20 -21.53
CA LYS A 105 -6.30 -8.71 -21.35
C LYS A 105 -6.35 -7.63 -20.28
N LEU A 106 -5.67 -7.87 -19.15
CA LEU A 106 -5.53 -6.88 -18.08
C LEU A 106 -4.87 -5.59 -18.56
N ALA A 107 -3.84 -5.67 -19.40
CA ALA A 107 -3.18 -4.50 -19.97
C ALA A 107 -4.15 -3.58 -20.75
N LYS A 108 -5.23 -4.12 -21.35
CA LYS A 108 -6.24 -3.33 -22.06
C LYS A 108 -7.17 -2.56 -21.13
N ILE A 109 -7.43 -3.07 -19.93
CA ILE A 109 -8.34 -2.47 -18.94
C ILE A 109 -7.61 -1.90 -17.73
N ARG A 110 -6.28 -1.92 -17.71
CA ARG A 110 -5.45 -1.57 -16.56
C ARG A 110 -5.80 -0.20 -15.98
N ASP A 111 -5.98 0.80 -16.83
CA ASP A 111 -6.30 2.15 -16.36
C ASP A 111 -7.70 2.21 -15.71
N LEU A 112 -8.66 1.38 -16.16
CA LEU A 112 -9.96 1.24 -15.49
C LEU A 112 -9.83 0.55 -14.13
N VAL A 113 -8.94 -0.45 -14.00
CA VAL A 113 -8.64 -1.11 -12.71
C VAL A 113 -8.00 -0.12 -11.74
N LEU A 114 -7.09 0.74 -12.21
CA LEU A 114 -6.50 1.79 -11.36
C LEU A 114 -7.53 2.86 -10.98
N LEU A 115 -8.39 3.28 -11.92
CA LEU A 115 -9.46 4.23 -11.63
C LEU A 115 -10.54 3.66 -10.70
N SER A 116 -10.76 2.35 -10.68
CA SER A 116 -11.68 1.75 -9.71
C SER A 116 -11.13 1.80 -8.28
N THR A 117 -9.81 1.79 -8.08
CA THR A 117 -9.19 2.12 -6.79
C THR A 117 -9.53 3.53 -6.33
N VAL A 118 -9.37 4.51 -7.23
CA VAL A 118 -9.67 5.92 -6.94
C VAL A 118 -11.15 6.07 -6.58
N PHE A 119 -12.03 5.41 -7.36
CA PHE A 119 -13.45 5.40 -7.09
C PHE A 119 -13.78 4.76 -5.72
N GLY A 120 -13.12 3.66 -5.36
CA GLY A 120 -13.23 3.05 -4.04
C GLY A 120 -12.85 4.01 -2.90
N ILE A 121 -11.80 4.82 -3.08
CA ILE A 121 -11.41 5.85 -2.11
C ILE A 121 -12.46 6.95 -2.00
N LEU A 122 -13.05 7.39 -3.11
CA LEU A 122 -14.11 8.40 -3.08
C LEU A 122 -15.37 7.87 -2.37
N ILE A 123 -15.74 6.60 -2.56
CA ILE A 123 -16.83 5.96 -1.81
C ILE A 123 -16.48 5.89 -0.33
N TYR A 124 -15.23 5.51 0.01
CA TYR A 124 -14.77 5.49 1.40
C TYR A 124 -14.90 6.87 2.06
N ILE A 125 -14.45 7.93 1.39
CA ILE A 125 -14.55 9.32 1.86
C ILE A 125 -16.02 9.68 2.10
N ALA A 126 -16.89 9.47 1.10
CA ALA A 126 -18.31 9.77 1.23
C ALA A 126 -18.98 9.00 2.38
N TYR A 127 -18.64 7.72 2.54
CA TYR A 127 -19.11 6.90 3.66
C TYR A 127 -18.68 7.48 5.01
N ALA A 128 -17.41 7.87 5.13
CA ALA A 128 -16.86 8.43 6.35
C ALA A 128 -17.51 9.77 6.72
N ASP A 129 -17.74 10.64 5.73
CA ASP A 129 -18.42 11.92 5.93
C ASP A 129 -19.89 11.75 6.32
N ILE A 130 -20.62 10.84 5.65
CA ILE A 130 -22.01 10.50 6.01
C ILE A 130 -22.07 9.97 7.45
N TYR A 131 -21.14 9.08 7.82
CA TYR A 131 -21.07 8.54 9.17
C TYR A 131 -20.82 9.63 10.21
N LEU A 132 -19.90 10.56 9.93
CA LEU A 132 -19.66 11.69 10.83
C LEU A 132 -20.89 12.57 11.00
N ILE A 133 -21.57 12.91 9.90
CA ILE A 133 -22.82 13.69 9.94
C ILE A 133 -23.85 12.95 10.80
N TYR A 134 -24.02 11.64 10.60
CA TYR A 134 -24.91 10.82 11.42
C TYR A 134 -24.51 10.85 12.90
N PHE A 135 -23.23 10.64 13.21
CA PHE A 135 -22.72 10.58 14.58
C PHE A 135 -22.95 11.90 15.33
N TYR A 136 -22.65 13.05 14.70
CA TYR A 136 -22.87 14.36 15.33
C TYR A 136 -24.35 14.72 15.46
N ASN A 137 -25.22 14.24 14.56
CA ASN A 137 -26.64 14.51 14.66
C ASN A 137 -27.39 13.60 15.66
N GLN A 138 -26.89 12.38 15.90
CA GLN A 138 -27.64 11.36 16.65
C GLN A 138 -26.99 10.95 17.97
N VAL A 139 -25.66 11.03 18.08
CA VAL A 139 -24.91 10.45 19.21
C VAL A 139 -24.27 11.54 20.07
N ALA A 140 -23.71 12.57 19.45
CA ALA A 140 -22.97 13.61 20.17
C ALA A 140 -23.82 14.87 20.35
N ASN A 141 -24.38 15.09 21.54
CA ASN A 141 -24.78 16.43 22.01
C ASN A 141 -23.53 17.27 22.37
N VAL A 142 -22.52 17.28 21.49
CA VAL A 142 -21.21 17.87 21.77
C VAL A 142 -20.87 18.85 20.66
N GLU A 143 -20.38 20.03 21.03
CA GLU A 143 -19.87 21.01 20.09
C GLU A 143 -18.70 20.42 19.29
N PHE A 144 -18.73 20.64 17.98
CA PHE A 144 -17.72 20.16 17.05
C PHE A 144 -16.35 20.79 17.36
N ALA A 145 -15.39 19.97 17.79
CA ALA A 145 -13.99 20.38 17.99
C ALA A 145 -13.09 19.72 16.94
N LEU A 146 -12.38 20.55 16.16
CA LEU A 146 -11.62 20.12 14.98
C LEU A 146 -10.36 19.29 15.32
N ASP A 147 -9.76 19.50 16.50
CA ASP A 147 -8.41 19.03 16.83
C ASP A 147 -8.37 17.61 17.46
N HIS A 148 -9.28 17.32 18.38
CA HIS A 148 -9.25 16.08 19.17
C HIS A 148 -10.38 15.11 18.79
N PHE A 149 -11.52 15.64 18.34
CA PHE A 149 -12.74 14.85 18.17
C PHE A 149 -12.83 14.16 16.79
N LEU A 150 -12.46 14.86 15.71
CA LEU A 150 -12.46 14.29 14.36
C LEU A 150 -11.58 13.05 14.26
N LYS A 151 -10.34 13.12 14.76
CA LYS A 151 -9.39 12.01 14.66
C LYS A 151 -9.86 10.78 15.46
N TYR A 152 -10.42 10.99 16.65
CA TYR A 152 -10.95 9.90 17.49
C TYR A 152 -12.21 9.26 16.87
N ASN A 153 -13.07 10.07 16.26
CA ASN A 153 -14.28 9.56 15.61
C ASN A 153 -13.99 8.83 14.29
N TYR A 154 -13.01 9.29 13.50
CA TYR A 154 -12.57 8.56 12.30
C TYR A 154 -11.96 7.19 12.64
N THR A 155 -11.31 7.04 13.79
CA THR A 155 -10.82 5.71 14.26
C THR A 155 -11.94 4.79 14.74
N ASN A 156 -13.11 5.33 15.09
CA ASN A 156 -14.26 4.58 15.60
C ASN A 156 -15.33 4.33 14.53
N ILE A 157 -15.06 4.66 13.27
CA ILE A 157 -15.97 4.34 12.18
C ILE A 157 -16.11 2.81 12.07
N PRO A 158 -17.33 2.26 11.95
CA PRO A 158 -17.53 0.83 11.79
C PRO A 158 -16.71 0.28 10.62
N GLY A 159 -15.84 -0.69 10.93
CA GLY A 159 -14.97 -1.31 9.94
C GLY A 159 -13.83 -0.43 9.43
N ALA A 160 -13.57 0.74 10.02
CA ALA A 160 -12.35 1.49 9.72
C ALA A 160 -11.11 0.70 10.12
N TYR A 161 -10.10 0.75 9.25
CA TYR A 161 -8.78 0.17 9.54
C TYR A 161 -7.85 1.19 10.12
N HIS A 162 -6.70 0.71 10.56
CA HIS A 162 -5.59 1.57 10.97
C HIS A 162 -5.27 2.62 9.89
N HIS A 163 -5.20 3.87 10.32
CA HIS A 163 -5.04 5.09 9.50
C HIS A 163 -3.85 5.05 8.53
N SER A 164 -2.78 4.31 8.85
CA SER A 164 -1.64 4.10 7.94
C SER A 164 -2.03 3.40 6.64
N TYR A 165 -2.95 2.42 6.68
CA TYR A 165 -3.40 1.73 5.47
C TYR A 165 -4.38 2.57 4.66
N GLN A 166 -5.27 3.30 5.32
CA GLN A 166 -6.14 4.28 4.64
C GLN A 166 -5.28 5.31 3.89
N GLY A 167 -4.25 5.83 4.56
CA GLY A 167 -3.27 6.72 3.97
C GLY A 167 -2.52 6.11 2.78
N LEU A 168 -2.15 4.82 2.85
CA LEU A 168 -1.52 4.09 1.75
C LEU A 168 -2.41 4.07 0.51
N TYR A 169 -3.70 3.74 0.65
CA TYR A 169 -4.63 3.70 -0.48
C TYR A 169 -4.93 5.10 -1.06
N MET A 170 -5.08 6.12 -0.20
CA MET A 170 -5.28 7.50 -0.64
C MET A 170 -4.05 8.04 -1.38
N LEU A 171 -2.85 7.81 -0.83
CA LEU A 171 -1.58 8.18 -1.45
C LEU A 171 -1.41 7.53 -2.83
N PHE A 172 -1.70 6.24 -2.93
CA PHE A 172 -1.64 5.55 -4.22
C PHE A 172 -2.67 6.06 -5.23
N SER A 173 -3.87 6.42 -4.76
CA SER A 173 -4.90 7.05 -5.60
C SER A 173 -4.47 8.42 -6.12
N ILE A 174 -3.79 9.23 -5.30
CA ILE A 174 -3.15 10.47 -5.74
C ILE A 174 -2.09 10.17 -6.81
N MET A 175 -1.25 9.15 -6.63
CA MET A 175 -0.22 8.78 -7.61
C MET A 175 -0.82 8.31 -8.94
N ILE A 176 -1.94 7.58 -8.92
CA ILE A 176 -2.71 7.19 -10.11
C ILE A 176 -3.22 8.43 -10.85
N LEU A 177 -3.85 9.36 -10.12
CA LEU A 177 -4.40 10.59 -10.67
C LEU A 177 -3.32 11.53 -11.24
N LEU A 178 -2.16 11.59 -10.59
CA LEU A 178 -1.01 12.38 -11.07
C LEU A 178 -0.27 11.73 -12.25
N ASP A 179 -0.55 10.46 -12.57
CA ASP A 179 0.11 9.80 -13.70
C ASP A 179 -0.44 10.30 -15.04
N ASN A 180 0.43 10.93 -15.81
CA ASN A 180 0.09 11.54 -17.11
C ASN A 180 -0.42 10.50 -18.13
N SER A 181 -0.06 9.23 -17.98
CA SER A 181 -0.50 8.18 -18.92
C SER A 181 -2.02 7.99 -18.88
N ILE A 182 -2.61 8.16 -17.70
CA ILE A 182 -4.05 7.98 -17.45
C ILE A 182 -4.82 9.28 -17.79
N THR A 183 -4.18 10.44 -17.60
CA THR A 183 -4.83 11.77 -17.63
C THR A 183 -4.50 12.61 -18.87
N SER A 184 -4.06 11.99 -19.96
CA SER A 184 -3.50 12.66 -21.15
C SER A 184 -4.39 13.72 -21.81
N LYS A 185 -5.72 13.65 -21.68
CA LYS A 185 -6.64 14.68 -22.20
C LYS A 185 -6.79 15.85 -21.22
N LYS A 186 -6.78 17.10 -21.72
CA LYS A 186 -6.90 18.33 -20.88
C LYS A 186 -8.03 18.27 -19.85
N ILE A 187 -9.26 17.93 -20.27
CA ILE A 187 -10.41 17.81 -19.35
C ILE A 187 -10.15 16.77 -18.25
N ARG A 188 -9.57 15.62 -18.61
CA ARG A 188 -9.23 14.56 -17.63
C ARG A 188 -8.16 15.02 -16.64
N LYS A 189 -7.22 15.87 -17.08
CA LYS A 189 -6.18 16.44 -16.22
C LYS A 189 -6.76 17.39 -15.17
N GLU A 190 -7.69 18.26 -15.54
CA GLU A 190 -8.31 19.18 -14.57
C GLU A 190 -9.21 18.43 -13.57
N VAL A 191 -10.02 17.48 -14.05
CA VAL A 191 -10.81 16.60 -13.17
C VAL A 191 -9.89 15.84 -12.21
N SER A 192 -8.77 15.30 -12.71
CA SER A 192 -7.80 14.61 -11.88
C SER A 192 -7.21 15.50 -10.78
N ARG A 193 -6.80 16.74 -11.11
CA ARG A 193 -6.30 17.70 -10.11
C ARG A 193 -7.34 18.04 -9.05
N PHE A 194 -8.59 18.22 -9.45
CA PHE A 194 -9.69 18.44 -8.52
C PHE A 194 -9.89 17.25 -7.58
N LEU A 195 -9.88 16.03 -8.10
CA LEU A 195 -9.95 14.81 -7.28
C LEU A 195 -8.73 14.64 -6.36
N VAL A 196 -7.51 14.99 -6.82
CA VAL A 196 -6.31 15.01 -5.96
C VAL A 196 -6.49 15.98 -4.81
N ALA A 197 -7.02 17.19 -5.06
CA ALA A 197 -7.29 18.17 -4.00
C ALA A 197 -8.30 17.63 -2.98
N ILE A 198 -9.39 17.00 -3.44
CA ILE A 198 -10.39 16.37 -2.55
C ILE A 198 -9.73 15.29 -1.69
N ILE A 199 -9.04 14.32 -2.30
CA ILE A 199 -8.40 13.21 -1.57
C ILE A 199 -7.35 13.75 -0.59
N PHE A 200 -6.56 14.74 -1.01
CA PHE A 200 -5.52 15.33 -0.19
C PHE A 200 -6.07 16.04 1.05
N VAL A 201 -7.17 16.80 0.92
CA VAL A 201 -7.83 17.42 2.08
C VAL A 201 -8.31 16.35 3.06
N HIS A 202 -8.90 15.27 2.57
CA HIS A 202 -9.37 14.16 3.41
C HIS A 202 -8.21 13.38 4.07
N MET A 203 -7.05 13.29 3.42
CA MET A 203 -5.85 12.70 4.03
C MET A 203 -5.40 13.45 5.28
N ILE A 204 -5.63 14.76 5.39
CA ILE A 204 -5.28 15.54 6.60
C ILE A 204 -6.00 14.99 7.83
N PHE A 205 -7.24 14.53 7.66
CA PHE A 205 -8.09 14.06 8.75
C PHE A 205 -8.00 12.55 8.99
N MET A 206 -7.87 11.75 7.92
CA MET A 206 -8.00 10.29 7.98
C MET A 206 -6.68 9.52 7.85
N ALA A 207 -5.65 10.10 7.20
CA ALA A 207 -4.42 9.38 6.87
C ALA A 207 -3.36 9.51 7.98
N GLY A 208 -2.36 8.62 7.92
CA GLY A 208 -1.15 8.77 8.73
C GLY A 208 -0.31 9.98 8.29
N LYS A 209 0.40 10.58 9.25
CA LYS A 209 1.29 11.74 9.01
C LYS A 209 2.31 11.46 7.91
N LEU A 210 2.91 10.26 7.92
CA LEU A 210 3.90 9.86 6.92
C LEU A 210 3.31 9.79 5.51
N THR A 211 2.11 9.21 5.35
CA THR A 211 1.44 9.14 4.04
C THR A 211 1.03 10.51 3.52
N LEU A 212 0.66 11.45 4.41
CA LEU A 212 0.39 12.84 4.04
C LEU A 212 1.66 13.56 3.54
N MET A 213 2.79 13.39 4.23
CA MET A 213 4.08 13.94 3.80
C MET A 213 4.48 13.39 2.42
N LEU A 214 4.35 12.08 2.21
CA LEU A 214 4.63 11.48 0.91
C LEU A 214 3.70 12.01 -0.18
N ALA A 215 2.41 12.23 0.12
CA ALA A 215 1.46 12.83 -0.83
C ALA A 215 1.93 14.22 -1.27
N LEU A 216 2.33 15.07 -0.31
CA LEU A 216 2.91 16.38 -0.60
C LEU A 216 4.13 16.29 -1.53
N ILE A 217 5.06 15.38 -1.23
CA ILE A 217 6.25 15.16 -2.07
C ILE A 217 5.86 14.77 -3.49
N PHE A 218 4.94 13.81 -3.68
CA PHE A 218 4.52 13.38 -5.02
C PHE A 218 3.75 14.48 -5.77
N ILE A 219 2.87 15.22 -5.08
CA ILE A 219 2.16 16.37 -5.66
C ILE A 219 3.17 17.43 -6.12
N ALA A 220 4.12 17.79 -5.26
CA ALA A 220 5.17 18.76 -5.57
C ALA A 220 6.02 18.30 -6.76
N LEU A 221 6.54 17.07 -6.73
CA LEU A 221 7.33 16.52 -7.84
C LEU A 221 6.56 16.51 -9.16
N SER A 222 5.26 16.17 -9.13
CA SER A 222 4.41 16.19 -10.32
C SER A 222 4.17 17.61 -10.85
N ALA A 223 3.85 18.57 -9.96
CA ALA A 223 3.64 19.96 -10.32
C ALA A 223 4.90 20.63 -10.88
N LEU A 224 6.07 20.26 -10.35
CA LEU A 224 7.36 20.81 -10.72
C LEU A 224 7.99 20.12 -11.95
N LYS A 225 7.53 18.91 -12.32
CA LYS A 225 8.05 18.13 -13.46
C LYS A 225 8.20 18.93 -14.78
N PRO A 226 7.22 19.77 -15.19
CA PRO A 226 7.36 20.58 -16.41
C PRO A 226 8.51 21.59 -16.35
N TYR A 227 8.85 22.07 -15.15
CA TYR A 227 9.88 23.08 -14.91
C TYR A 227 11.27 22.44 -14.77
N PHE A 228 11.36 21.26 -14.14
CA PHE A 228 12.61 20.51 -13.99
C PHE A 228 13.29 20.14 -15.32
N TRP A 229 12.52 20.00 -16.40
CA TRP A 229 13.02 19.67 -17.72
C TRP A 229 13.42 20.87 -18.57
N LYS A 230 13.16 22.11 -18.11
CA LYS A 230 13.39 23.31 -18.92
C LYS A 230 14.37 24.35 -18.33
N SER A 231 14.84 24.27 -17.07
CA SER A 231 15.83 25.27 -16.59
C SER A 231 16.69 24.86 -15.38
N LYS A 232 17.65 25.75 -15.01
CA LYS A 232 18.48 25.72 -13.78
C LYS A 232 17.67 25.86 -12.47
N LEU A 233 16.32 25.93 -12.50
CA LEU A 233 15.44 26.05 -11.32
C LEU A 233 15.39 24.83 -10.39
N LYS A 234 16.22 23.81 -10.61
CA LYS A 234 16.14 22.52 -9.89
C LYS A 234 16.22 22.68 -8.37
N LEU A 235 17.02 23.62 -7.86
CA LEU A 235 17.18 23.83 -6.42
C LEU A 235 15.99 24.57 -5.79
N TRP A 236 15.46 25.58 -6.48
CA TRP A 236 14.37 26.43 -5.96
C TRP A 236 13.03 25.69 -5.91
N ALA A 237 12.77 24.80 -6.87
CA ALA A 237 11.59 23.95 -6.89
C ALA A 237 11.55 22.98 -5.70
N VAL A 238 12.68 22.32 -5.43
CA VAL A 238 12.85 21.47 -4.24
C VAL A 238 12.77 22.33 -2.96
N GLY A 239 13.47 23.46 -2.92
CA GLY A 239 13.40 24.41 -1.80
C GLY A 239 11.96 24.89 -1.51
N ALA A 240 11.18 25.23 -2.53
CA ALA A 240 9.79 25.66 -2.38
C ALA A 240 8.88 24.55 -1.85
N SER A 241 9.09 23.29 -2.28
CA SER A 241 8.35 22.15 -1.73
C SER A 241 8.69 21.88 -0.26
N ILE A 242 9.97 22.03 0.12
CA ILE A 242 10.41 21.93 1.52
C ILE A 242 9.80 23.07 2.34
N VAL A 243 9.86 24.32 1.85
CA VAL A 243 9.26 25.48 2.52
C VAL A 243 7.75 25.33 2.65
N LEU A 244 7.05 24.86 1.63
CA LEU A 244 5.60 24.61 1.70
C LEU A 244 5.27 23.52 2.71
N MET A 245 6.07 22.45 2.78
CA MET A 245 5.96 21.43 3.83
C MET A 245 6.18 22.03 5.21
N THR A 246 7.23 22.82 5.39
CA THR A 246 7.58 23.46 6.67
C THR A 246 6.48 24.43 7.10
N VAL A 247 5.99 25.27 6.19
CA VAL A 247 4.88 26.21 6.45
C VAL A 247 3.60 25.44 6.78
N MET A 248 3.26 24.39 6.04
CA MET A 248 2.05 23.61 6.32
C MET A 248 2.15 22.86 7.66
N VAL A 249 3.33 22.35 8.03
CA VAL A 249 3.59 21.73 9.34
C VAL A 249 3.49 22.76 10.48
N ILE A 250 4.02 23.97 10.28
CA ILE A 250 3.93 25.09 11.24
C ILE A 250 2.48 25.57 11.38
N PHE A 251 1.75 25.71 10.26
CA PHE A 251 0.37 26.22 10.23
C PHE A 251 -0.62 25.21 10.80
N LEU A 252 -0.35 23.91 10.66
CA LEU A 252 -1.20 22.85 11.19
C LEU A 252 -0.98 22.53 12.67
N ASN A 253 0.01 23.11 13.35
CA ASN A 253 0.09 22.96 14.82
C ASN A 253 1.13 23.84 15.53
N MET A 254 0.63 24.68 16.45
CA MET A 254 1.43 25.28 17.51
C MET A 254 1.59 24.29 18.68
N ASN A 255 2.83 24.02 19.06
CA ASN A 255 3.34 23.38 20.28
C ASN A 255 3.00 21.89 20.57
N LYS A 256 1.75 21.40 20.46
CA LYS A 256 1.40 20.01 20.90
C LYS A 256 1.82 18.89 19.95
N LEU A 257 2.03 19.19 18.66
CA LEU A 257 2.39 18.19 17.64
C LEU A 257 3.84 17.75 17.75
N PHE A 258 4.76 18.66 18.09
CA PHE A 258 6.16 18.31 18.28
C PHE A 258 6.33 17.32 19.42
N ASP A 259 5.64 17.52 20.54
CA ASP A 259 5.63 16.57 21.66
C ASP A 259 5.08 15.21 21.25
N THR A 260 3.95 15.20 20.52
CA THR A 260 3.35 13.94 20.02
C THR A 260 4.25 13.22 19.01
N ILE A 261 4.95 13.96 18.14
CA ILE A 261 5.90 13.39 17.18
C ILE A 261 7.13 12.87 17.90
N ALA A 262 7.71 13.65 18.82
CA ALA A 262 8.86 13.26 19.61
C ALA A 262 8.57 12.01 20.43
N PHE A 263 7.40 11.95 21.09
CA PHE A 263 6.94 10.77 21.82
C PHE A 263 6.77 9.56 20.89
N SER A 264 6.04 9.72 19.77
CA SER A 264 5.85 8.63 18.81
C SER A 264 7.16 8.15 18.20
N PHE A 265 8.12 9.04 17.96
CA PHE A 265 9.42 8.71 17.39
C PHE A 265 10.32 8.03 18.42
N SER A 266 10.32 8.53 19.67
CA SER A 266 11.03 7.90 20.80
C SER A 266 10.55 6.47 21.04
N ASN A 267 9.23 6.24 21.07
CA ASN A 267 8.68 4.88 21.22
C ASN A 267 9.11 3.97 20.07
N ARG A 268 9.17 4.48 18.84
CA ARG A 268 9.67 3.72 17.67
C ARG A 268 11.15 3.40 17.81
N ILE A 269 11.99 4.33 18.23
CA ILE A 269 13.43 4.06 18.48
C ILE A 269 13.61 2.98 19.54
N ASN A 270 12.86 3.04 20.64
CA ASN A 270 12.93 2.04 21.70
C ASN A 270 12.51 0.66 21.19
N SER A 271 11.40 0.60 20.44
CA SER A 271 10.94 -0.62 19.77
C SER A 271 12.01 -1.16 18.82
N TRP A 272 12.61 -0.33 17.97
CA TRP A 272 13.64 -0.74 17.01
C TRP A 272 14.90 -1.25 17.69
N THR A 273 15.32 -0.60 18.77
CA THR A 273 16.50 -1.00 19.55
C THR A 273 16.26 -2.37 20.18
N CYS A 274 15.09 -2.57 20.76
CA CYS A 274 14.69 -3.85 21.34
C CYS A 274 14.59 -4.95 20.27
N SER A 275 13.98 -4.67 19.12
CA SER A 275 13.93 -5.59 17.98
C SER A 275 15.32 -5.95 17.48
N MET A 276 16.23 -4.99 17.36
CA MET A 276 17.61 -5.27 16.96
C MET A 276 18.33 -6.16 17.96
N ARG A 277 18.16 -5.92 19.27
CA ARG A 277 18.73 -6.79 20.31
C ARG A 277 18.21 -8.22 20.17
N LEU A 278 16.89 -8.40 20.03
CA LEU A 278 16.27 -9.71 19.88
C LEU A 278 16.72 -10.42 18.59
N PHE A 279 16.88 -9.68 17.49
CA PHE A 279 17.45 -10.23 16.26
C PHE A 279 18.85 -10.80 16.48
N PHE A 280 19.71 -10.11 17.24
CA PHE A 280 21.06 -10.62 17.51
C PHE A 280 21.09 -11.84 18.45
N GLU A 281 20.01 -12.14 19.16
CA GLU A 281 19.87 -13.39 19.93
C GLU A 281 19.61 -14.60 19.01
N ASN A 282 18.86 -14.40 17.91
CA ASN A 282 18.54 -15.46 16.94
C ASN A 282 18.68 -14.99 15.48
N PRO A 283 19.90 -14.64 15.02
CA PRO A 283 20.09 -13.90 13.77
C PRO A 283 19.86 -14.73 12.51
N ILE A 284 19.86 -16.07 12.61
CA ILE A 284 19.77 -16.96 11.44
C ILE A 284 18.32 -17.26 11.08
N LEU A 285 17.55 -17.78 12.04
CA LEU A 285 16.20 -18.32 11.80
C LEU A 285 15.08 -17.39 12.28
N GLY A 286 15.41 -16.30 12.98
CA GLY A 286 14.43 -15.45 13.62
C GLY A 286 13.94 -16.02 14.96
N THR A 287 12.87 -15.45 15.47
CA THR A 287 12.28 -15.71 16.79
C THR A 287 10.77 -15.91 16.65
N ASP A 288 10.17 -16.71 17.52
CA ASP A 288 8.71 -16.91 17.52
C ASP A 288 7.94 -15.64 17.92
N GLU A 289 6.70 -15.53 17.41
CA GLU A 289 5.84 -14.36 17.63
C GLU A 289 5.57 -14.07 19.11
N ALA A 290 5.41 -15.11 19.94
CA ALA A 290 5.11 -14.92 21.36
C ALA A 290 6.30 -14.29 22.10
N THR A 291 7.52 -14.73 21.80
CA THR A 291 8.75 -14.14 22.33
C THR A 291 8.96 -12.71 21.83
N ILE A 292 8.65 -12.43 20.55
CA ILE A 292 8.69 -11.07 19.98
C ILE A 292 7.73 -10.15 20.74
N MET A 293 6.46 -10.54 20.88
CA MET A 293 5.44 -9.74 21.58
C MET A 293 5.82 -9.50 23.05
N LYS A 294 6.28 -10.54 23.75
CA LYS A 294 6.71 -10.43 25.15
C LYS A 294 7.87 -9.44 25.31
N SER A 295 8.87 -9.54 24.45
CA SER A 295 10.05 -8.67 24.48
C SER A 295 9.69 -7.22 24.15
N LEU A 296 8.86 -6.99 23.12
CA LEU A 296 8.44 -5.65 22.72
C LEU A 296 7.59 -4.97 23.80
N ASN A 297 6.63 -5.70 24.40
CA ASN A 297 5.80 -5.18 25.49
C ASN A 297 6.62 -4.82 26.74
N ALA A 298 7.73 -5.52 27.01
CA ALA A 298 8.62 -5.18 28.11
C ALA A 298 9.52 -3.96 27.79
N CYS A 299 9.79 -3.69 26.52
CA CYS A 299 10.70 -2.64 26.08
C CYS A 299 10.02 -1.27 25.87
N VAL A 300 8.72 -1.24 25.66
CA VAL A 300 7.98 0.00 25.37
C VAL A 300 6.87 0.14 26.41
N GLU A 301 6.89 1.22 27.19
CA GLU A 301 5.90 1.49 28.26
C GLU A 301 4.46 1.67 27.72
N SER A 302 4.31 1.92 26.41
CA SER A 302 3.03 1.81 25.70
C SER A 302 2.91 0.42 25.10
N ASN A 303 1.75 -0.22 25.18
CA ASN A 303 1.36 -1.51 24.55
C ASN A 303 1.76 -1.64 23.05
N ALA A 304 3.04 -1.70 22.75
CA ALA A 304 3.59 -1.66 21.41
C ALA A 304 3.67 -3.09 20.91
N ILE A 305 2.57 -3.51 20.27
CA ILE A 305 2.41 -4.86 19.73
C ILE A 305 3.24 -5.06 18.44
N SER A 306 3.90 -4.00 17.93
CA SER A 306 4.60 -4.07 16.65
C SER A 306 5.90 -3.27 16.63
N THR A 307 6.82 -3.69 15.77
CA THR A 307 8.09 -2.99 15.51
C THR A 307 7.93 -1.64 14.79
N HIS A 308 6.78 -1.38 14.15
CA HIS A 308 6.59 -0.24 13.25
C HIS A 308 7.76 -0.07 12.25
N ASN A 309 8.29 -1.18 11.76
CA ASN A 309 9.33 -1.25 10.75
C ASN A 309 9.29 -2.66 10.15
N GLN A 310 8.84 -2.73 8.90
CA GLN A 310 8.67 -4.00 8.19
C GLN A 310 9.98 -4.76 8.09
N TYR A 311 11.11 -4.08 7.86
CA TYR A 311 12.40 -4.74 7.72
C TYR A 311 12.84 -5.40 9.04
N LEU A 312 12.65 -4.70 10.16
CA LEU A 312 12.92 -5.27 11.48
C LEU A 312 11.94 -6.39 11.81
N ASN A 313 10.66 -6.26 11.44
CA ASN A 313 9.67 -7.32 11.65
C ASN A 313 10.06 -8.58 10.89
N GLU A 314 10.43 -8.45 9.62
CA GLU A 314 10.87 -9.61 8.82
C GLU A 314 12.19 -10.19 9.35
N LEU A 315 13.15 -9.37 9.80
CA LEU A 315 14.38 -9.86 10.43
C LEU A 315 14.09 -10.65 11.70
N LEU A 316 13.12 -10.22 12.51
CA LEU A 316 12.69 -10.98 13.67
C LEU A 316 11.99 -12.28 13.27
N ASP A 317 11.14 -12.26 12.24
CA ASP A 317 10.39 -13.44 11.80
C ASP A 317 11.26 -14.49 11.09
N TYR A 318 12.25 -14.06 10.29
CA TYR A 318 13.02 -14.94 9.39
C TYR A 318 14.54 -14.88 9.57
N GLY A 319 15.05 -14.11 10.54
CA GLY A 319 16.47 -13.87 10.70
C GLY A 319 17.08 -13.25 9.43
N ILE A 320 18.30 -13.65 9.10
CA ILE A 320 19.05 -13.16 7.93
C ILE A 320 18.34 -13.43 6.61
N PHE A 321 17.46 -14.43 6.55
CA PHE A 321 16.70 -14.72 5.33
C PHE A 321 15.74 -13.59 4.96
N ALA A 322 15.37 -12.71 5.90
CA ALA A 322 14.58 -11.50 5.67
C ALA A 322 15.18 -10.53 4.64
N LEU A 323 16.48 -10.65 4.34
CA LEU A 323 17.14 -9.92 3.25
C LEU A 323 16.50 -10.18 1.88
N TRP A 324 15.64 -11.19 1.75
CA TRP A 324 14.78 -11.38 0.58
C TRP A 324 14.00 -10.11 0.22
N LEU A 325 13.54 -9.34 1.22
CA LEU A 325 12.69 -8.18 1.01
C LEU A 325 13.40 -7.00 0.32
N PRO A 326 14.53 -6.48 0.82
CA PRO A 326 15.27 -5.45 0.12
C PRO A 326 15.78 -5.91 -1.24
N VAL A 327 16.19 -7.19 -1.38
CA VAL A 327 16.57 -7.77 -2.68
C VAL A 327 15.37 -7.77 -3.64
N PHE A 328 14.20 -8.18 -3.19
CA PHE A 328 12.95 -8.14 -3.95
C PHE A 328 12.66 -6.73 -4.46
N TYR A 329 12.66 -5.74 -3.57
CA TYR A 329 12.43 -4.34 -3.96
C TYR A 329 13.47 -3.83 -4.96
N PHE A 330 14.74 -4.18 -4.78
CA PHE A 330 15.81 -3.80 -5.69
C PHE A 330 15.63 -4.41 -7.09
N LEU A 331 15.33 -5.71 -7.19
CA LEU A 331 15.09 -6.38 -8.46
C LEU A 331 13.92 -5.77 -9.24
N ILE A 332 12.82 -5.45 -8.55
CA ILE A 332 11.68 -4.78 -9.18
C ILE A 332 12.04 -3.34 -9.55
N PHE A 333 12.81 -2.64 -8.73
CA PHE A 333 13.28 -1.29 -9.02
C PHE A 333 14.05 -1.23 -10.34
N LEU A 334 14.97 -2.18 -10.57
CA LEU A 334 15.73 -2.28 -11.83
C LEU A 334 14.82 -2.46 -13.06
N ARG A 335 13.69 -3.17 -12.91
CA ARG A 335 12.69 -3.39 -13.96
C ARG A 335 11.68 -2.24 -14.12
N SER A 336 11.57 -1.36 -13.12
CA SER A 336 10.60 -0.25 -13.10
C SER A 336 10.99 0.96 -13.95
N LYS A 337 12.15 0.96 -14.62
CA LYS A 337 12.71 2.13 -15.34
C LYS A 337 11.71 2.82 -16.27
N ASN A 338 10.93 2.04 -17.00
CA ASN A 338 9.95 2.54 -17.97
C ASN A 338 8.53 2.71 -17.41
N ASN A 339 8.26 2.23 -16.19
CA ASN A 339 6.94 2.34 -15.56
C ASN A 339 7.00 3.29 -14.36
N GLY A 340 6.73 4.58 -14.61
CA GLY A 340 6.76 5.63 -13.59
C GLY A 340 5.84 5.35 -12.39
N LEU A 341 4.65 4.80 -12.64
CA LEU A 341 3.71 4.47 -11.56
C LEU A 341 4.21 3.30 -10.70
N LEU A 342 4.77 2.24 -11.31
CA LEU A 342 5.39 1.14 -10.57
C LEU A 342 6.57 1.63 -9.73
N ARG A 343 7.40 2.52 -10.28
CA ARG A 343 8.52 3.12 -9.55
C ARG A 343 8.06 3.97 -8.37
N ASN A 344 7.00 4.76 -8.57
CA ASN A 344 6.43 5.54 -7.47
C ASN A 344 5.83 4.62 -6.40
N LEU A 345 5.13 3.53 -6.78
CA LEU A 345 4.61 2.51 -5.86
C LEU A 345 5.73 1.88 -5.03
N LEU A 346 6.86 1.54 -5.67
CA LEU A 346 8.07 1.05 -5.00
C LEU A 346 8.60 2.05 -3.96
N TYR A 347 8.78 3.31 -4.33
CA TYR A 347 9.26 4.33 -3.41
C TYR A 347 8.34 4.51 -2.21
N MET A 348 7.02 4.55 -2.46
CA MET A 348 6.02 4.62 -1.41
C MET A 348 6.18 3.45 -0.44
N ILE A 349 6.26 2.21 -0.94
CA ILE A 349 6.31 1.02 -0.11
C ILE A 349 7.62 0.89 0.65
N ILE A 350 8.77 1.17 0.00
CA ILE A 350 10.08 1.17 0.67
C ILE A 350 10.08 2.16 1.84
N ILE A 351 9.60 3.38 1.62
CA ILE A 351 9.58 4.40 2.68
C ILE A 351 8.60 4.03 3.79
N LEU A 352 7.38 3.58 3.44
CA LEU A 352 6.40 3.17 4.45
C LEU A 352 6.87 1.95 5.26
N SER A 353 7.56 0.99 4.62
CA SER A 353 8.16 -0.17 5.28
C SER A 353 9.22 0.17 6.32
N LEU A 354 9.83 1.37 6.28
CA LEU A 354 10.74 1.82 7.35
C LEU A 354 10.00 2.19 8.64
N PHE A 355 8.71 2.47 8.56
CA PHE A 355 7.94 3.11 9.64
C PHE A 355 6.65 2.38 9.99
N GLU A 356 6.24 1.37 9.23
CA GLU A 356 5.02 0.60 9.42
C GLU A 356 5.21 -0.85 8.96
N ASN A 357 4.49 -1.77 9.59
CA ASN A 357 4.47 -3.20 9.24
C ASN A 357 3.42 -3.46 8.17
N VAL A 358 3.67 -3.02 6.93
CA VAL A 358 2.66 -3.12 5.85
C VAL A 358 2.29 -4.57 5.52
N PHE A 359 3.18 -5.54 5.69
CA PHE A 359 2.92 -6.96 5.43
C PHE A 359 2.37 -7.75 6.62
N SER A 360 2.28 -7.17 7.81
CA SER A 360 1.66 -7.87 8.94
C SER A 360 0.14 -8.01 8.77
N LEU A 361 -0.50 -7.12 7.99
CA LEU A 361 -1.94 -7.15 7.77
C LEU A 361 -2.32 -7.59 6.36
N GLN A 362 -3.44 -8.32 6.28
CA GLN A 362 -3.99 -8.85 5.03
C GLN A 362 -4.15 -7.79 3.95
N ARG A 363 -4.70 -6.64 4.33
CA ARG A 363 -4.97 -5.52 3.44
C ARG A 363 -3.73 -4.97 2.77
N GLY A 364 -2.64 -4.82 3.53
CA GLY A 364 -1.38 -4.35 3.00
C GLY A 364 -0.76 -5.35 2.03
N VAL A 365 -0.75 -6.64 2.37
CA VAL A 365 -0.25 -7.70 1.46
C VAL A 365 -1.08 -7.77 0.18
N LEU A 366 -2.41 -7.81 0.28
CA LEU A 366 -3.28 -7.84 -0.89
C LEU A 366 -3.08 -6.62 -1.78
N PHE A 367 -3.00 -5.42 -1.20
CA PHE A 367 -2.71 -4.18 -1.92
C PHE A 367 -1.39 -4.29 -2.67
N ILE A 368 -0.31 -4.62 -1.96
CA ILE A 368 1.03 -4.65 -2.51
C ILE A 368 1.10 -5.69 -3.63
N ILE A 369 0.77 -6.95 -3.36
CA ILE A 369 0.94 -8.02 -4.33
C ILE A 369 0.04 -7.83 -5.56
N PHE A 370 -1.19 -7.33 -5.38
CA PHE A 370 -2.08 -7.04 -6.50
C PHE A 370 -1.51 -5.95 -7.41
N TYR A 371 -1.20 -4.76 -6.89
CA TYR A 371 -0.73 -3.64 -7.72
C TYR A 371 0.69 -3.86 -8.24
N PHE A 372 1.57 -4.51 -7.49
CA PHE A 372 2.87 -4.93 -8.02
C PHE A 372 2.71 -5.86 -9.21
N SER A 373 1.94 -6.93 -9.06
CA SER A 373 1.73 -7.90 -10.14
C SER A 373 1.07 -7.23 -11.35
N LEU A 374 0.04 -6.41 -11.13
CA LEU A 374 -0.65 -5.68 -12.19
C LEU A 374 0.31 -4.76 -12.95
N LEU A 375 1.05 -3.89 -12.25
CA LEU A 375 1.91 -2.90 -12.89
C LEU A 375 3.20 -3.51 -13.48
N TYR A 376 3.67 -4.62 -12.92
CA TYR A 376 4.84 -5.35 -13.44
C TYR A 376 4.49 -6.14 -14.71
N PHE A 377 3.41 -6.92 -14.71
CA PHE A 377 3.05 -7.76 -15.85
C PHE A 377 2.25 -7.03 -16.93
N CYS A 378 1.60 -5.90 -16.60
CA CYS A 378 0.78 -5.12 -17.53
C CYS A 378 1.36 -3.69 -17.73
N PRO A 379 2.54 -3.54 -18.35
CA PRO A 379 3.10 -2.22 -18.66
C PRO A 379 2.24 -1.47 -19.71
N LEU A 380 2.38 -0.14 -19.75
CA LEU A 380 1.72 0.69 -20.77
C LEU A 380 2.16 0.27 -22.18
N LYS A 381 1.21 0.25 -23.13
CA LYS A 381 1.48 -0.05 -24.54
C LYS A 381 2.61 0.79 -25.17
N ASN A 382 2.78 2.04 -24.74
CA ASN A 382 3.81 2.93 -25.28
C ASN A 382 5.25 2.51 -24.91
N ASN A 383 5.44 1.51 -24.04
CA ASN A 383 6.74 1.01 -23.62
C ASN A 383 7.13 -0.36 -24.20
N ILE A 384 6.28 -0.95 -25.06
CA ILE A 384 6.50 -2.31 -25.58
C ILE A 384 7.53 -2.35 -26.74
N GLN A 385 8.00 -1.20 -27.21
CA GLN A 385 8.95 -1.12 -28.34
C GLN A 385 10.44 -1.28 -27.95
N LEU A 386 10.79 -1.74 -26.74
CA LEU A 386 12.19 -1.78 -26.26
C LEU A 386 12.62 -3.06 -25.52
N GLU A 387 11.95 -4.20 -25.73
CA GLU A 387 12.48 -5.51 -25.28
C GLU A 387 12.86 -6.39 -26.47
#